data_AF-A0A3M1AJF1-F1
#
_entry.id   AF-A0A3M1AJF1-F1
#
_cell.length_a   1.000
_cell.length_b   1.000
_cell.length_c   1.000
_cell.angle_alpha   90.00
_cell.angle_beta   90.00
_cell.angle_gamma   90.00
#
_symmetry.space_group_name_H-M   'P 1'
#
loop_
_entity.id
_entity.type
_entity.pdbx_description
1 polymer ?
#
loop_
_entity_poly.entity_id
_entity_poly.type
_entity_poly.pdbx_seq_one_letter_code
_entity_poly.pdbx_strand_id
1 'polypeptide(L)'
;GTGNASNPDEWIELKNVTDKPVDLRGWSLLMIDTDPREQPLEESEESGVVLRFSAGNEAAFPPGAYLVVGNPAGEMGLDVWVILRDAEGNVVDDVEIGDVPVKPPDGDGAPEGRGSNGFSTDITTEAIARLPDGADSDPTEEDLPGVDPHDFVQRSATIGSSNSVGMSTPGAVVINEVVIDPQADWSDSVSGRGVPFDNKPGSGVPNVEDQWIELYNASEETIDLTNWSVLMRDNQPDKEILSPDNPKLVFSEGSSAAAFLPGGYCVIGNPSGLLDQEIFIELKDAAGQRIDTLEIGDDFERDGDGDGAPQEGRGSGTAASTSPVDEAVARFPNGTDSDPAETNENRMADQLDFRKRSATILTSNDEGDAEPGEI
;
A
#
# COMPACT_ATOMS: atom_id res chain seq x y z
N GLY A 1 -13.43 -19.00 0.61
CA GLY A 1 -14.75 -19.68 0.51
C GLY A 1 -15.76 -18.73 -0.10
N THR A 2 -17.05 -19.06 -0.14
CA THR A 2 -18.13 -18.12 -0.54
C THR A 2 -19.04 -17.74 0.64
N GLY A 3 -18.61 -18.02 1.87
CA GLY A 3 -19.30 -17.62 3.10
C GLY A 3 -18.93 -16.20 3.48
N ASN A 4 -19.70 -15.60 4.38
CA ASN A 4 -19.32 -14.32 4.99
C ASN A 4 -18.12 -14.53 5.92
N ALA A 5 -17.21 -13.57 5.94
CA ALA A 5 -16.15 -13.52 6.95
C ALA A 5 -16.77 -13.47 8.36
N SER A 6 -16.13 -14.16 9.28
CA SER A 6 -16.57 -14.38 10.66
C SER A 6 -15.37 -14.65 11.56
N ASN A 7 -15.55 -14.66 12.88
CA ASN A 7 -14.45 -14.90 13.83
C ASN A 7 -13.68 -16.23 13.59
N PRO A 8 -14.31 -17.32 13.10
CA PRO A 8 -13.61 -18.51 12.58
C PRO A 8 -12.75 -18.31 11.31
N ASP A 9 -12.53 -17.08 10.86
CA ASP A 9 -11.62 -16.74 9.76
C ASP A 9 -10.34 -16.04 10.27
N GLU A 10 -10.19 -15.88 11.59
CA GLU A 10 -8.97 -15.37 12.23
C GLU A 10 -7.83 -16.40 12.22
N TRP A 11 -6.60 -15.92 12.02
CA TRP A 11 -5.40 -16.73 12.07
C TRP A 11 -4.17 -15.91 12.45
N ILE A 12 -3.18 -16.61 13.01
CA ILE A 12 -1.82 -16.11 13.25
C ILE A 12 -0.86 -17.04 12.50
N GLU A 13 0.22 -16.51 11.95
CA GLU A 13 1.27 -17.32 11.32
C GLU A 13 2.63 -17.08 11.96
N LEU A 14 3.36 -18.18 12.17
CA LEU A 14 4.73 -18.18 12.65
C LEU A 14 5.67 -18.67 11.55
N LYS A 15 6.87 -18.10 11.48
CA LYS A 15 7.95 -18.56 10.60
C LYS A 15 9.14 -19.01 11.44
N ASN A 16 9.71 -20.18 11.16
CA ASN A 16 11.00 -20.53 11.75
C ASN A 16 12.14 -19.79 11.03
N VAL A 17 12.64 -18.72 11.64
CA VAL A 17 13.76 -17.92 11.12
C VAL A 17 15.14 -18.48 11.47
N THR A 18 15.22 -19.55 12.27
CA THR A 18 16.49 -20.17 12.67
C THR A 18 17.06 -21.09 11.58
N ASP A 19 18.33 -21.50 11.75
CA ASP A 19 19.02 -22.42 10.83
C ASP A 19 18.79 -23.91 11.17
N LYS A 20 17.95 -24.22 12.17
CA LYS A 20 17.68 -25.58 12.65
C LYS A 20 16.19 -25.82 12.96
N PRO A 21 15.74 -27.08 13.02
CA PRO A 21 14.39 -27.37 13.48
C PRO A 21 14.16 -26.90 14.91
N VAL A 22 12.99 -26.31 15.18
CA VAL A 22 12.51 -25.91 16.50
C VAL A 22 11.48 -26.93 16.99
N ASP A 23 11.52 -27.23 18.29
CA ASP A 23 10.51 -28.07 18.95
C ASP A 23 9.51 -27.14 19.65
N LEU A 24 8.29 -27.06 19.12
CA LEU A 24 7.23 -26.17 19.58
C LEU A 24 6.38 -26.77 20.72
N ARG A 25 6.68 -27.99 21.16
CA ARG A 25 5.89 -28.64 22.24
C ARG A 25 5.93 -27.80 23.51
N GLY A 26 4.75 -27.54 24.08
CA GLY A 26 4.59 -26.67 25.24
C GLY A 26 4.63 -25.16 24.95
N TRP A 27 4.88 -24.72 23.72
CA TRP A 27 4.83 -23.30 23.34
C TRP A 27 3.37 -22.80 23.28
N SER A 28 3.17 -21.49 23.44
CA SER A 28 1.84 -20.87 23.35
C SER A 28 1.88 -19.47 22.76
N LEU A 29 0.72 -19.03 22.26
CA LEU A 29 0.43 -17.63 21.93
C LEU A 29 -0.45 -17.03 23.03
N LEU A 30 -0.06 -15.90 23.61
CA LEU A 30 -0.94 -15.10 24.43
C LEU A 30 -1.43 -13.89 23.62
N MET A 31 -2.74 -13.78 23.44
CA MET A 31 -3.38 -12.65 22.79
C MET A 31 -4.01 -11.78 23.88
N ILE A 32 -3.55 -10.54 24.03
CA ILE A 32 -4.02 -9.61 25.04
C ILE A 32 -4.77 -8.46 24.36
N ASP A 33 -6.09 -8.52 24.50
CA ASP A 33 -7.03 -7.48 24.10
C ASP A 33 -8.02 -7.21 25.26
N THR A 34 -9.31 -7.04 24.98
CA THR A 34 -10.34 -6.88 26.01
C THR A 34 -10.73 -8.18 26.75
N ASP A 35 -10.47 -9.35 26.19
CA ASP A 35 -10.70 -10.68 26.80
C ASP A 35 -9.49 -11.60 26.53
N PRO A 36 -8.37 -11.42 27.26
CA PRO A 36 -7.12 -12.10 26.95
C PRO A 36 -7.24 -13.63 26.90
N ARG A 37 -6.66 -14.25 25.87
CA ARG A 37 -6.68 -15.69 25.64
C ARG A 37 -5.28 -16.24 25.39
N GLU A 38 -5.04 -17.43 25.95
CA GLU A 38 -3.85 -18.21 25.67
C GLU A 38 -4.21 -19.38 24.76
N GLN A 39 -3.43 -19.54 23.69
CA GLN A 39 -3.55 -20.58 22.69
C GLN A 39 -2.29 -21.46 22.71
N PRO A 40 -2.33 -22.66 23.29
CA PRO A 40 -1.25 -23.64 23.18
C PRO A 40 -1.00 -24.04 21.71
N LEU A 41 0.26 -24.25 21.32
CA LEU A 41 0.63 -24.72 19.98
C LEU A 41 0.63 -26.25 19.87
N GLU A 42 -0.37 -26.88 20.48
CA GLU A 42 -0.55 -28.33 20.49
C GLU A 42 -1.90 -28.67 19.83
N GLU A 43 -1.93 -29.70 18.98
CA GLU A 43 -3.20 -30.14 18.38
C GLU A 43 -4.14 -30.72 19.45
N SER A 44 -5.38 -30.20 19.50
CA SER A 44 -6.45 -30.75 20.33
C SER A 44 -7.71 -30.93 19.51
N GLU A 45 -8.25 -32.15 19.49
CA GLU A 45 -9.52 -32.42 18.80
C GLU A 45 -10.72 -31.72 19.48
N GLU A 46 -10.54 -31.18 20.69
CA GLU A 46 -11.61 -30.52 21.45
C GLU A 46 -11.62 -28.99 21.29
N SER A 47 -10.55 -28.36 20.79
CA SER A 47 -10.42 -26.89 20.75
C SER A 47 -11.00 -26.23 19.51
N GLY A 48 -11.15 -26.96 18.39
CA GLY A 48 -11.54 -26.38 17.09
C GLY A 48 -10.45 -25.54 16.41
N VAL A 49 -9.30 -25.39 17.07
CA VAL A 49 -8.09 -24.74 16.56
C VAL A 49 -7.48 -25.59 15.46
N VAL A 50 -6.91 -24.94 14.44
CA VAL A 50 -6.31 -25.60 13.30
C VAL A 50 -4.82 -25.22 13.22
N LEU A 51 -3.94 -26.19 13.43
CA LEU A 51 -2.51 -26.01 13.18
C LEU A 51 -2.17 -26.54 11.79
N ARG A 52 -1.60 -25.71 10.92
CA ARG A 52 -1.13 -26.13 9.59
C ARG A 52 0.32 -25.77 9.38
N PHE A 53 1.17 -26.80 9.33
CA PHE A 53 2.57 -26.66 8.96
C PHE A 53 2.71 -26.74 7.44
N SER A 54 3.40 -25.76 6.86
CA SER A 54 3.88 -25.84 5.47
C SER A 54 4.92 -26.97 5.29
N ALA A 55 5.71 -27.25 6.33
CA ALA A 55 6.61 -28.40 6.42
C ALA A 55 6.85 -28.81 7.88
N GLY A 56 7.09 -30.10 8.11
CA GLY A 56 7.36 -30.66 9.43
C GLY A 56 6.11 -30.81 10.30
N ASN A 57 6.28 -30.61 11.61
CA ASN A 57 5.23 -30.68 12.63
C ASN A 57 5.71 -30.00 13.92
N GLU A 58 4.87 -29.97 14.95
CA GLU A 58 5.14 -29.37 16.26
C GLU A 58 6.48 -29.83 16.89
N ALA A 59 6.80 -31.12 16.81
CA ALA A 59 8.03 -31.65 17.41
C ALA A 59 9.31 -31.33 16.60
N ALA A 60 9.16 -30.85 15.37
CA ALA A 60 10.25 -30.54 14.45
C ALA A 60 9.77 -29.55 13.37
N PHE A 61 9.67 -28.28 13.76
CA PHE A 61 9.32 -27.17 12.88
C PHE A 61 10.57 -26.72 12.08
N PRO A 62 10.70 -27.02 10.77
CA PRO A 62 11.96 -26.86 10.03
C PRO A 62 12.31 -25.41 9.72
N PRO A 63 13.60 -25.07 9.46
CA PRO A 63 14.02 -23.75 8.99
C PRO A 63 13.25 -23.26 7.78
N GLY A 64 12.81 -22.00 7.80
CA GLY A 64 12.06 -21.36 6.73
C GLY A 64 10.63 -21.90 6.52
N ALA A 65 10.16 -22.84 7.36
CA ALA A 65 8.78 -23.28 7.33
C ALA A 65 7.88 -22.27 8.07
N TYR A 66 6.61 -22.29 7.68
CA TYR A 66 5.49 -21.56 8.28
C TYR A 66 4.55 -22.50 9.05
N LEU A 67 4.00 -22.01 10.16
CA LEU A 67 2.89 -22.60 10.93
C LEU A 67 1.73 -21.61 10.97
N VAL A 68 0.60 -22.00 10.40
CA VAL A 68 -0.66 -21.26 10.53
C VAL A 68 -1.44 -21.79 11.72
N VAL A 69 -1.78 -20.92 12.66
CA VAL A 69 -2.70 -21.14 13.79
C VAL A 69 -4.04 -20.51 13.41
N GLY A 70 -4.91 -21.30 12.78
CA GLY A 70 -6.26 -20.86 12.41
C GLY A 70 -7.27 -21.13 13.52
N ASN A 71 -8.30 -20.29 13.62
CA ASN A 71 -9.29 -20.31 14.70
C ASN A 71 -8.64 -20.27 16.09
N PRO A 72 -7.79 -19.26 16.39
CA PRO A 72 -7.20 -19.17 17.72
C PRO A 72 -8.29 -19.08 18.79
N ALA A 73 -7.94 -19.45 20.03
CA ALA A 73 -8.87 -19.37 21.14
C ALA A 73 -9.36 -17.93 21.35
N GLY A 74 -10.68 -17.73 21.32
CA GLY A 74 -11.31 -16.43 21.53
C GLY A 74 -11.69 -15.74 20.23
N GLU A 75 -11.78 -14.42 20.31
CA GLU A 75 -11.93 -13.50 19.18
C GLU A 75 -10.82 -12.48 19.36
N MET A 76 -9.99 -12.25 18.35
CA MET A 76 -8.94 -11.25 18.42
C MET A 76 -9.54 -9.87 18.16
N GLY A 77 -9.36 -8.95 19.11
CA GLY A 77 -9.68 -7.55 18.92
C GLY A 77 -8.90 -6.92 17.75
N LEU A 78 -9.40 -5.79 17.27
CA LEU A 78 -8.69 -4.94 16.30
C LEU A 78 -7.45 -4.28 16.92
N ASP A 79 -7.43 -4.16 18.25
CA ASP A 79 -6.27 -3.81 19.05
C ASP A 79 -5.90 -5.05 19.88
N VAL A 80 -4.74 -5.65 19.62
CA VAL A 80 -4.30 -6.89 20.27
C VAL A 80 -2.77 -6.94 20.38
N TRP A 81 -2.25 -7.30 21.55
CA TRP A 81 -0.85 -7.64 21.73
C TRP A 81 -0.68 -9.16 21.72
N VAL A 82 0.02 -9.66 20.71
CA VAL A 82 0.25 -11.09 20.49
C VAL A 82 1.66 -11.43 20.95
N ILE A 83 1.78 -12.37 21.89
CA ILE A 83 3.07 -12.76 22.48
C ILE A 83 3.28 -14.25 22.24
N LEU A 84 4.39 -14.60 21.59
CA LEU A 84 4.84 -15.98 21.44
C LEU A 84 5.72 -16.38 22.64
N ARG A 85 5.40 -17.53 23.24
CA ARG A 85 6.15 -18.07 24.38
C ARG A 85 6.68 -19.46 24.14
N ASP A 86 7.89 -19.70 24.63
CA ASP A 86 8.47 -21.04 24.67
C ASP A 86 7.83 -21.93 25.75
N ALA A 87 8.28 -23.19 25.83
CA ALA A 87 7.78 -24.18 26.78
C ALA A 87 8.06 -23.83 28.26
N GLU A 88 9.03 -22.96 28.52
CA GLU A 88 9.36 -22.45 29.84
C GLU A 88 8.58 -21.17 30.17
N GLY A 89 7.86 -20.60 29.21
CA GLY A 89 7.06 -19.38 29.32
C GLY A 89 7.87 -18.09 29.09
N ASN A 90 9.08 -18.18 28.54
CA ASN A 90 9.83 -16.99 28.12
C ASN A 90 9.23 -16.42 26.84
N VAL A 91 9.28 -15.10 26.68
CA VAL A 91 8.89 -14.44 25.42
C VAL A 91 9.95 -14.76 24.37
N VAL A 92 9.48 -15.15 23.18
CA VAL A 92 10.31 -15.48 22.02
C VAL A 92 10.21 -14.42 20.93
N ASP A 93 9.02 -13.84 20.79
CA ASP A 93 8.63 -12.85 19.79
C ASP A 93 7.32 -12.21 20.28
N ASP A 94 7.07 -10.96 19.92
CA ASP A 94 5.77 -10.32 20.10
C ASP A 94 5.43 -9.36 18.95
N VAL A 95 4.16 -8.95 18.92
CA VAL A 95 3.70 -7.87 18.05
C VAL A 95 2.50 -7.19 18.68
N GLU A 96 2.54 -5.87 18.72
CA GLU A 96 1.36 -5.06 19.01
C GLU A 96 0.63 -4.67 17.72
N ILE A 97 -0.62 -5.08 17.61
CA ILE A 97 -1.54 -4.64 16.56
C ILE A 97 -2.46 -3.58 17.13
N GLY A 98 -2.51 -2.41 16.50
CA GLY A 98 -3.22 -1.24 17.00
C GLY A 98 -2.62 -0.72 18.31
N ASP A 99 -3.47 -0.21 19.21
CA ASP A 99 -3.02 0.36 20.49
C ASP A 99 -3.70 -0.35 21.66
N VAL A 100 -2.99 -1.21 22.39
CA VAL A 100 -3.54 -1.84 23.60
C VAL A 100 -3.11 -1.09 24.87
N PRO A 101 -4.03 -0.78 25.80
CA PRO A 101 -3.69 -0.01 27.02
C PRO A 101 -2.66 -0.67 27.96
N VAL A 102 -2.38 -1.95 27.76
CA VAL A 102 -1.47 -2.75 28.58
C VAL A 102 -0.01 -2.64 28.12
N LYS A 103 0.25 -2.14 26.90
CA LYS A 103 1.57 -1.98 26.31
C LYS A 103 1.75 -0.51 25.85
N PRO A 104 2.17 0.38 26.76
CA PRO A 104 2.47 1.76 26.40
C PRO A 104 3.86 1.87 25.75
N PRO A 105 4.13 2.92 24.94
CA PRO A 105 3.30 4.12 24.73
C PRO A 105 2.24 4.02 23.62
N ASP A 106 1.06 4.65 23.79
CA ASP A 106 0.07 4.78 22.71
C ASP A 106 0.69 5.23 21.36
N GLY A 107 0.29 4.57 20.28
CA GLY A 107 0.67 4.86 18.90
C GLY A 107 1.91 4.11 18.41
N ASP A 108 2.36 3.08 19.13
CA ASP A 108 3.56 2.30 18.82
C ASP A 108 3.28 0.90 18.27
N GLY A 109 2.02 0.47 18.12
CA GLY A 109 1.68 -0.77 17.43
C GLY A 109 1.46 -0.60 15.92
N ALA A 110 1.29 -1.72 15.23
CA ALA A 110 1.09 -1.79 13.78
C ALA A 110 -0.41 -1.90 13.41
N PRO A 111 -0.91 -1.18 12.39
CA PRO A 111 -0.22 -0.17 11.60
C PRO A 111 0.02 1.13 12.38
N GLU A 112 1.04 1.89 11.99
CA GLU A 112 1.49 3.10 12.71
C GLU A 112 0.36 4.10 12.98
N GLY A 113 0.41 4.73 14.15
CA GLY A 113 -0.35 5.94 14.47
C GLY A 113 -1.39 5.74 15.57
N ARG A 114 -1.59 6.78 16.37
CA ARG A 114 -2.51 6.73 17.52
C ARG A 114 -3.95 6.52 17.08
N GLY A 115 -4.57 5.43 17.52
CA GLY A 115 -5.92 5.03 17.13
C GLY A 115 -6.01 4.40 15.73
N SER A 116 -4.86 4.13 15.10
CA SER A 116 -4.75 3.11 14.06
C SER A 116 -4.94 1.75 14.72
N ASN A 117 -5.61 0.83 14.03
CA ASN A 117 -5.87 -0.52 14.53
C ASN A 117 -5.79 -1.52 13.37
N GLY A 118 -5.90 -2.81 13.68
CA GLY A 118 -5.92 -3.88 12.68
C GLY A 118 -7.17 -3.92 11.80
N PHE A 119 -7.98 -2.86 11.76
CA PHE A 119 -9.18 -2.82 10.94
C PHE A 119 -8.84 -2.81 9.44
N SER A 120 -9.61 -3.59 8.69
CA SER A 120 -9.56 -3.62 7.25
C SER A 120 -10.97 -3.61 6.65
N THR A 121 -11.09 -3.03 5.46
CA THR A 121 -12.33 -2.98 4.67
C THR A 121 -12.24 -3.78 3.37
N ASP A 122 -11.06 -4.30 3.03
CA ASP A 122 -10.81 -4.99 1.77
C ASP A 122 -9.59 -5.93 1.83
N ILE A 123 -9.47 -6.80 0.83
CA ILE A 123 -8.46 -7.87 0.80
C ILE A 123 -7.01 -7.38 0.83
N THR A 124 -6.73 -6.14 0.42
CA THR A 124 -5.36 -5.64 0.28
C THR A 124 -4.77 -5.11 1.57
N THR A 125 -5.57 -5.00 2.65
CA THR A 125 -5.10 -4.63 4.00
C THR A 125 -5.59 -5.61 5.07
N GLU A 126 -6.12 -6.78 4.68
CA GLU A 126 -6.78 -7.73 5.58
C GLU A 126 -5.81 -8.45 6.55
N ALA A 127 -4.50 -8.36 6.33
CA ALA A 127 -3.49 -8.93 7.21
C ALA A 127 -2.44 -7.88 7.62
N ILE A 128 -1.88 -8.03 8.82
CA ILE A 128 -0.68 -7.33 9.29
C ILE A 128 0.47 -8.33 9.29
N ALA A 129 1.58 -8.00 8.63
CA ALA A 129 2.65 -8.96 8.43
C ALA A 129 4.03 -8.31 8.43
N ARG A 130 5.03 -9.05 8.91
CA ARG A 130 6.43 -8.64 8.85
C ARG A 130 6.88 -8.42 7.41
N LEU A 131 7.43 -7.26 7.10
CA LEU A 131 8.00 -6.90 5.80
C LEU A 131 9.33 -6.15 6.03
N PRO A 132 10.50 -6.74 5.70
CA PRO A 132 10.70 -8.02 5.00
C PRO A 132 10.29 -9.27 5.77
N ASP A 133 10.09 -10.37 5.05
CA ASP A 133 9.55 -11.64 5.58
C ASP A 133 10.41 -12.25 6.72
N GLY A 134 9.90 -12.18 7.96
CA GLY A 134 10.58 -12.67 9.16
C GLY A 134 11.74 -11.80 9.62
N ALA A 135 11.83 -10.56 9.12
CA ALA A 135 12.73 -9.56 9.68
C ALA A 135 12.13 -8.99 10.96
N ASP A 136 13.01 -8.76 11.93
CA ASP A 136 12.65 -8.30 13.26
C ASP A 136 13.76 -7.38 13.79
N SER A 137 13.36 -6.17 14.16
CA SER A 137 14.25 -5.10 14.62
C SER A 137 14.48 -5.13 16.13
N ASP A 138 13.68 -5.89 16.89
CA ASP A 138 13.91 -6.21 18.30
C ASP A 138 13.95 -7.73 18.59
N PRO A 139 14.90 -8.47 18.00
CA PRO A 139 14.99 -9.94 18.17
C PRO A 139 15.40 -10.40 19.57
N THR A 140 15.49 -9.47 20.52
CA THR A 140 15.85 -9.70 21.91
C THR A 140 14.73 -9.37 22.88
N GLU A 141 13.60 -8.85 22.38
CA GLU A 141 12.43 -8.48 23.18
C GLU A 141 12.82 -7.50 24.31
N GLU A 142 13.62 -6.47 23.97
CA GLU A 142 14.05 -5.43 24.91
C GLU A 142 13.08 -4.24 24.97
N ASP A 143 11.91 -4.35 24.33
CA ASP A 143 10.87 -3.33 24.20
C ASP A 143 11.40 -2.07 23.50
N LEU A 144 12.08 -2.24 22.37
CA LEU A 144 12.57 -1.09 21.59
C LEU A 144 11.38 -0.28 21.04
N PRO A 145 11.42 1.07 21.13
CA PRO A 145 10.28 1.88 20.72
C PRO A 145 10.11 1.92 19.20
N GLY A 146 8.86 1.73 18.74
CA GLY A 146 8.47 1.90 17.33
C GLY A 146 8.89 0.74 16.41
N VAL A 147 9.19 -0.43 16.96
CA VAL A 147 9.60 -1.61 16.18
C VAL A 147 8.43 -2.27 15.45
N ASP A 148 7.26 -2.36 16.08
CA ASP A 148 6.05 -2.93 15.47
C ASP A 148 5.67 -2.23 14.15
N PRO A 149 5.47 -0.90 14.10
CA PRO A 149 5.12 -0.19 12.87
C PRO A 149 6.25 -0.14 11.85
N HIS A 150 7.51 -0.36 12.28
CA HIS A 150 8.65 -0.45 11.37
C HIS A 150 8.72 -1.82 10.68
N ASP A 151 8.46 -2.89 11.42
CA ASP A 151 8.62 -4.25 10.91
C ASP A 151 7.36 -4.81 10.26
N PHE A 152 6.18 -4.29 10.63
CA PHE A 152 4.89 -4.80 10.14
C PHE A 152 4.14 -3.79 9.27
N VAL A 153 3.52 -4.31 8.21
CA VAL A 153 2.66 -3.53 7.31
C VAL A 153 1.31 -4.20 7.12
N GLN A 154 0.27 -3.40 6.88
CA GLN A 154 -1.00 -3.91 6.37
C GLN A 154 -0.88 -4.31 4.90
N ARG A 155 -1.42 -5.48 4.55
CA ARG A 155 -1.27 -6.09 3.22
C ARG A 155 -2.33 -7.16 2.92
N SER A 156 -2.26 -7.72 1.71
CA SER A 156 -2.94 -8.97 1.37
C SER A 156 -2.35 -10.17 2.14
N ALA A 157 -3.23 -11.08 2.57
CA ALA A 157 -2.83 -12.29 3.29
C ALA A 157 -1.93 -13.22 2.45
N THR A 158 -0.86 -13.73 3.07
CA THR A 158 0.17 -14.60 2.47
C THR A 158 0.23 -15.98 3.12
N ILE A 159 -0.92 -16.52 3.53
CA ILE A 159 -1.04 -17.77 4.31
C ILE A 159 -0.14 -18.89 3.78
N GLY A 160 0.76 -19.38 4.63
CA GLY A 160 1.69 -20.48 4.39
C GLY A 160 2.84 -20.14 3.44
N SER A 161 3.09 -18.86 3.17
CA SER A 161 4.02 -18.36 2.15
C SER A 161 4.78 -17.13 2.65
N SER A 162 5.83 -16.75 1.92
CA SER A 162 6.62 -15.56 2.26
C SER A 162 5.82 -14.27 2.15
N ASN A 163 6.01 -13.37 3.12
CA ASN A 163 5.53 -12.00 3.02
C ASN A 163 6.26 -11.20 1.91
N SER A 164 7.32 -11.70 1.30
CA SER A 164 7.91 -11.02 0.13
C SER A 164 7.14 -11.27 -1.17
N VAL A 165 6.07 -12.08 -1.17
CA VAL A 165 5.23 -12.29 -2.36
C VAL A 165 4.51 -11.00 -2.73
N GLY A 166 4.59 -10.62 -4.01
CA GLY A 166 3.98 -9.40 -4.53
C GLY A 166 4.79 -8.12 -4.29
N MET A 167 5.95 -8.24 -3.64
CA MET A 167 6.86 -7.13 -3.35
C MET A 167 7.54 -6.63 -4.62
N SER A 168 7.54 -5.32 -4.84
CA SER A 168 8.22 -4.64 -5.92
C SER A 168 9.27 -3.67 -5.39
N THR A 169 10.20 -3.25 -6.25
CA THR A 169 11.19 -2.25 -5.83
C THR A 169 10.49 -0.88 -5.77
N PRO A 170 10.65 -0.09 -4.69
CA PRO A 170 10.23 1.31 -4.71
C PRO A 170 10.77 2.05 -5.94
N GLY A 171 9.97 2.97 -6.49
CA GLY A 171 10.26 3.67 -7.75
C GLY A 171 10.19 2.82 -9.03
N ALA A 172 9.90 1.50 -8.95
CA ALA A 172 9.77 0.67 -10.16
C ALA A 172 8.54 1.05 -11.00
N VAL A 173 7.47 1.49 -10.34
CA VAL A 173 6.31 2.14 -10.94
C VAL A 173 6.14 3.47 -10.25
N VAL A 174 5.91 4.53 -11.01
CA VAL A 174 5.70 5.87 -10.46
C VAL A 174 4.36 6.44 -10.90
N ILE A 175 3.73 7.22 -10.03
CA ILE A 175 2.65 8.16 -10.32
C ILE A 175 3.22 9.20 -11.27
N ASN A 176 2.88 9.11 -12.56
CA ASN A 176 3.53 9.87 -13.60
C ASN A 176 2.82 11.19 -13.92
N GLU A 177 1.49 11.19 -13.87
CA GLU A 177 0.68 12.37 -14.22
C GLU A 177 -0.67 12.30 -13.52
N VAL A 178 -1.16 13.43 -13.02
CA VAL A 178 -2.45 13.52 -12.33
C VAL A 178 -3.24 14.73 -12.81
N VAL A 179 -4.52 14.53 -13.10
CA VAL A 179 -5.48 15.60 -13.39
C VAL A 179 -6.55 15.62 -12.31
N ILE A 180 -6.49 16.65 -11.45
CA ILE A 180 -7.42 16.85 -10.33
C ILE A 180 -8.43 17.98 -10.58
N ASP A 181 -8.17 18.89 -11.52
CA ASP A 181 -9.09 19.99 -11.89
C ASP A 181 -9.27 20.03 -13.42
N PRO A 182 -10.01 19.06 -13.99
CA PRO A 182 -10.04 18.84 -15.43
C PRO A 182 -10.54 20.06 -16.22
N GLN A 183 -9.82 20.41 -17.28
CA GLN A 183 -10.22 21.46 -18.23
C GLN A 183 -10.60 20.87 -19.61
N ALA A 184 -10.55 19.55 -19.74
CA ALA A 184 -11.03 18.77 -20.88
C ALA A 184 -11.93 17.58 -20.44
N ASP A 185 -12.82 17.13 -21.34
CA ASP A 185 -13.77 16.02 -21.12
C ASP A 185 -13.06 14.66 -21.35
N TRP A 186 -12.17 14.27 -20.43
CA TRP A 186 -11.40 13.03 -20.52
C TRP A 186 -12.25 11.76 -20.43
N SER A 187 -13.36 11.80 -19.70
CA SER A 187 -14.34 10.71 -19.60
C SER A 187 -15.11 10.46 -20.89
N ASP A 188 -15.08 11.39 -21.85
CA ASP A 188 -15.79 11.32 -23.13
C ASP A 188 -17.28 10.98 -22.95
N SER A 189 -17.88 11.50 -21.87
CA SER A 189 -19.18 11.07 -21.33
C SER A 189 -20.37 11.59 -22.17
N VAL A 190 -20.20 12.70 -22.91
CA VAL A 190 -21.27 13.31 -23.71
C VAL A 190 -20.80 13.72 -25.11
N SER A 191 -21.47 13.20 -26.14
CA SER A 191 -21.38 13.65 -27.55
C SER A 191 -20.03 13.50 -28.26
N GLY A 192 -19.01 12.92 -27.62
CA GLY A 192 -17.76 12.56 -28.27
C GLY A 192 -17.74 11.13 -28.80
N ARG A 193 -16.59 10.46 -28.73
CA ARG A 193 -16.33 9.19 -29.44
C ARG A 193 -16.78 7.97 -28.63
N GLY A 194 -17.07 8.15 -27.35
CA GLY A 194 -17.36 7.08 -26.40
C GLY A 194 -16.13 6.24 -26.05
N VAL A 195 -14.94 6.82 -26.13
CA VAL A 195 -13.67 6.18 -25.72
C VAL A 195 -13.08 7.01 -24.59
N PRO A 196 -13.38 6.67 -23.32
CA PRO A 196 -12.90 7.42 -22.16
C PRO A 196 -11.38 7.25 -21.99
N PHE A 197 -10.73 8.28 -21.45
CA PHE A 197 -9.34 8.31 -21.00
C PHE A 197 -8.33 7.79 -22.05
N ASP A 198 -8.48 8.26 -23.29
CA ASP A 198 -7.49 8.08 -24.35
C ASP A 198 -6.82 9.41 -24.72
N ASN A 199 -5.95 9.39 -25.73
CA ASN A 199 -5.18 10.55 -26.17
C ASN A 199 -5.98 11.70 -26.81
N LYS A 200 -7.32 11.68 -26.80
CA LYS A 200 -8.12 12.83 -27.25
C LYS A 200 -9.36 12.99 -26.36
N PRO A 201 -9.48 14.14 -25.67
CA PRO A 201 -10.67 14.40 -24.87
C PRO A 201 -11.92 14.47 -25.76
N GLY A 202 -13.06 14.22 -25.13
CA GLY A 202 -14.38 14.42 -25.69
C GLY A 202 -14.70 15.90 -25.94
N SER A 203 -15.94 16.15 -26.36
CA SER A 203 -16.44 17.51 -26.62
C SER A 203 -17.48 17.98 -25.59
N GLY A 204 -17.67 17.21 -24.53
CA GLY A 204 -18.53 17.53 -23.41
C GLY A 204 -17.98 18.65 -22.55
N VAL A 205 -18.68 18.92 -21.44
CA VAL A 205 -18.26 19.90 -20.44
C VAL A 205 -17.39 19.17 -19.42
N PRO A 206 -16.14 19.60 -19.19
CA PRO A 206 -15.27 19.04 -18.16
C PRO A 206 -15.95 19.09 -16.79
N ASN A 207 -15.82 18.01 -16.02
CA ASN A 207 -16.38 17.84 -14.70
C ASN A 207 -15.55 16.84 -13.88
N VAL A 208 -16.00 16.52 -12.66
CA VAL A 208 -15.26 15.63 -11.74
C VAL A 208 -15.05 14.21 -12.27
N GLU A 209 -15.91 13.73 -13.18
CA GLU A 209 -15.72 12.41 -13.82
C GLU A 209 -14.53 12.39 -14.79
N ASP A 210 -13.93 13.55 -15.10
CA ASP A 210 -12.76 13.69 -15.97
C ASP A 210 -11.43 13.68 -15.20
N GLN A 211 -11.45 13.46 -13.89
CA GLN A 211 -10.25 13.28 -13.08
C GLN A 211 -9.57 11.94 -13.36
N TRP A 212 -8.24 11.90 -13.30
CA TRP A 212 -7.49 10.67 -13.48
C TRP A 212 -6.08 10.74 -12.90
N ILE A 213 -5.52 9.55 -12.64
CA ILE A 213 -4.13 9.32 -12.20
C ILE A 213 -3.48 8.38 -13.22
N GLU A 214 -2.28 8.70 -13.68
CA GLU A 214 -1.48 7.83 -14.54
C GLU A 214 -0.29 7.27 -13.79
N LEU A 215 -0.04 5.99 -14.00
CA LEU A 215 1.15 5.27 -13.56
C LEU A 215 2.05 4.98 -14.75
N TYR A 216 3.36 5.01 -14.53
CA TYR A 216 4.40 4.66 -15.50
C TYR A 216 5.32 3.57 -14.94
N ASN A 217 5.57 2.51 -15.71
CA ASN A 217 6.58 1.51 -15.34
C ASN A 217 7.96 2.03 -15.72
N ALA A 218 8.66 2.60 -14.74
CA ALA A 218 10.02 3.12 -14.87
C ALA A 218 11.10 2.03 -14.82
N SER A 219 10.72 0.79 -14.48
CA SER A 219 11.64 -0.34 -14.42
C SER A 219 11.87 -1.02 -15.77
N GLU A 220 12.86 -1.89 -15.82
CA GLU A 220 13.16 -2.76 -16.97
C GLU A 220 12.38 -4.10 -16.91
N GLU A 221 11.54 -4.30 -15.89
CA GLU A 221 10.83 -5.55 -15.64
C GLU A 221 9.33 -5.42 -15.92
N THR A 222 8.70 -6.53 -16.31
CA THR A 222 7.23 -6.58 -16.39
C THR A 222 6.64 -6.78 -14.99
N ILE A 223 5.72 -5.91 -14.60
CA ILE A 223 5.15 -5.87 -13.24
C ILE A 223 3.69 -6.35 -13.26
N ASP A 224 3.30 -7.15 -12.27
CA ASP A 224 1.90 -7.50 -12.04
C ASP A 224 1.31 -6.52 -11.00
N LEU A 225 0.39 -5.66 -11.45
CA LEU A 225 -0.31 -4.67 -10.64
C LEU A 225 -1.50 -5.27 -9.88
N THR A 226 -1.78 -6.56 -9.98
CA THR A 226 -2.92 -7.18 -9.29
C THR A 226 -2.81 -7.00 -7.78
N ASN A 227 -3.87 -6.48 -7.16
CA ASN A 227 -3.95 -6.15 -5.73
C ASN A 227 -3.01 -5.03 -5.26
N TRP A 228 -2.39 -4.30 -6.18
CA TRP A 228 -1.82 -3.00 -5.84
C TRP A 228 -2.95 -2.02 -5.51
N SER A 229 -2.62 -0.96 -4.78
CA SER A 229 -3.60 0.06 -4.43
C SER A 229 -3.04 1.45 -4.57
N VAL A 230 -3.92 2.38 -4.99
CA VAL A 230 -3.69 3.82 -4.93
C VAL A 230 -4.55 4.37 -3.81
N LEU A 231 -3.93 4.88 -2.75
CA LEU A 231 -4.61 5.54 -1.65
C LEU A 231 -4.62 7.03 -1.93
N MET A 232 -5.79 7.65 -1.86
CA MET A 232 -6.01 9.07 -2.08
C MET A 232 -6.43 9.66 -0.75
N ARG A 233 -5.53 10.41 -0.12
CA ARG A 233 -5.74 10.98 1.20
C ARG A 233 -5.98 12.47 1.07
N ASP A 234 -7.22 12.85 1.30
CA ASP A 234 -7.68 14.24 1.37
C ASP A 234 -8.71 14.37 2.51
N ASN A 235 -9.66 15.31 2.41
CA ASN A 235 -10.73 15.45 3.41
C ASN A 235 -11.74 14.29 3.43
N GLN A 236 -11.78 13.46 2.39
CA GLN A 236 -12.61 12.28 2.22
C GLN A 236 -11.77 11.14 1.60
N PRO A 237 -10.85 10.55 2.39
CA PRO A 237 -9.93 9.56 1.86
C PRO A 237 -10.63 8.39 1.19
N ASP A 238 -10.12 7.97 0.04
CA ASP A 238 -10.62 6.82 -0.69
C ASP A 238 -9.45 6.02 -1.27
N LYS A 239 -9.76 4.87 -1.87
CA LYS A 239 -8.77 3.91 -2.34
C LYS A 239 -9.25 3.23 -3.61
N GLU A 240 -8.33 3.08 -4.55
CA GLU A 240 -8.54 2.29 -5.76
C GLU A 240 -7.69 1.02 -5.71
N ILE A 241 -8.31 -0.15 -5.91
CA ILE A 241 -7.61 -1.43 -5.99
C ILE A 241 -7.41 -1.80 -7.46
N LEU A 242 -6.16 -2.03 -7.84
CA LEU A 242 -5.79 -2.37 -9.21
C LEU A 242 -5.98 -3.87 -9.44
N SER A 243 -6.68 -4.21 -10.52
CA SER A 243 -6.89 -5.60 -10.91
C SER A 243 -7.22 -5.72 -12.40
N PRO A 244 -7.08 -6.91 -13.01
CA PRO A 244 -7.48 -7.13 -14.40
C PRO A 244 -8.96 -6.85 -14.69
N ASP A 245 -9.82 -6.90 -13.66
CA ASP A 245 -11.25 -6.67 -13.78
C ASP A 245 -11.67 -5.23 -13.42
N ASN A 246 -10.72 -4.37 -13.04
CA ASN A 246 -11.03 -2.97 -12.71
C ASN A 246 -11.37 -2.19 -14.00
N PRO A 247 -12.62 -1.73 -14.18
CA PRO A 247 -13.06 -1.10 -15.42
C PRO A 247 -12.54 0.33 -15.62
N LYS A 248 -11.88 0.90 -14.61
CA LYS A 248 -11.30 2.25 -14.63
C LYS A 248 -9.90 2.29 -15.24
N LEU A 249 -9.28 1.12 -15.44
CA LEU A 249 -7.90 1.03 -15.92
C LEU A 249 -7.84 1.05 -17.45
N VAL A 250 -7.05 1.98 -17.99
CA VAL A 250 -6.74 2.05 -19.42
C VAL A 250 -5.23 1.93 -19.58
N PHE A 251 -4.78 1.00 -20.42
CA PHE A 251 -3.36 0.71 -20.61
C PHE A 251 -2.86 1.14 -21.98
N SER A 252 -1.59 1.56 -22.02
CA SER A 252 -0.80 1.65 -23.24
C SER A 252 -0.71 0.30 -23.98
N GLU A 253 -0.38 0.34 -25.27
CA GLU A 253 -0.37 -0.85 -26.12
C GLU A 253 0.52 -1.97 -25.56
N GLY A 254 -0.05 -3.18 -25.41
CA GLY A 254 0.64 -4.36 -24.93
C GLY A 254 0.66 -4.53 -23.41
N SER A 255 0.43 -3.46 -22.64
CA SER A 255 0.33 -3.52 -21.18
C SER A 255 -1.05 -3.99 -20.71
N SER A 256 -1.08 -4.53 -19.49
CA SER A 256 -2.30 -4.87 -18.76
C SER A 256 -2.01 -4.90 -17.27
N ALA A 257 -3.04 -5.02 -16.42
CA ALA A 257 -2.84 -5.12 -14.97
C ALA A 257 -1.94 -6.32 -14.59
N ALA A 258 -2.10 -7.47 -15.24
CA ALA A 258 -1.30 -8.67 -14.96
C ALA A 258 0.09 -8.67 -15.64
N ALA A 259 0.36 -7.70 -16.51
CA ALA A 259 1.59 -7.59 -17.26
C ALA A 259 1.82 -6.13 -17.69
N PHE A 260 2.21 -5.30 -16.73
CA PHE A 260 2.53 -3.90 -16.96
C PHE A 260 3.96 -3.81 -17.49
N LEU A 261 4.09 -3.55 -18.80
CA LEU A 261 5.37 -3.67 -19.50
C LEU A 261 6.32 -2.51 -19.15
N PRO A 262 7.64 -2.71 -19.24
CA PRO A 262 8.63 -1.63 -19.15
C PRO A 262 8.29 -0.48 -20.10
N GLY A 263 8.32 0.75 -19.59
CA GLY A 263 7.94 1.95 -20.35
C GLY A 263 6.45 2.06 -20.67
N GLY A 264 5.62 1.17 -20.11
CA GLY A 264 4.17 1.22 -20.24
C GLY A 264 3.53 2.27 -19.34
N TYR A 265 2.35 2.72 -19.75
CA TYR A 265 1.46 3.61 -19.01
C TYR A 265 0.14 2.92 -18.63
N CYS A 266 -0.40 3.27 -17.47
CA CYS A 266 -1.70 2.85 -16.96
C CYS A 266 -2.45 4.05 -16.38
N VAL A 267 -3.60 4.40 -16.95
CA VAL A 267 -4.48 5.45 -16.45
C VAL A 267 -5.58 4.83 -15.60
N ILE A 268 -5.79 5.41 -14.42
CA ILE A 268 -6.90 5.18 -13.52
C ILE A 268 -7.88 6.33 -13.75
N GLY A 269 -8.86 6.10 -14.62
CA GLY A 269 -9.86 7.10 -14.99
C GLY A 269 -11.02 7.14 -14.00
N ASN A 270 -11.43 8.34 -13.57
CA ASN A 270 -12.47 8.55 -12.57
C ASN A 270 -12.25 7.68 -11.31
N PRO A 271 -11.11 7.88 -10.60
CA PRO A 271 -10.76 7.09 -9.43
C PRO A 271 -11.85 7.16 -8.35
N SER A 272 -11.85 6.22 -7.41
CA SER A 272 -12.82 6.25 -6.31
C SER A 272 -12.58 7.50 -5.45
N GLY A 273 -13.66 8.12 -4.98
CA GLY A 273 -13.59 9.41 -4.30
C GLY A 273 -13.57 10.59 -5.28
N LEU A 274 -13.24 11.77 -4.76
CA LEU A 274 -12.91 12.95 -5.55
C LEU A 274 -11.45 13.26 -5.28
N LEU A 275 -10.69 13.67 -6.29
CA LEU A 275 -9.35 14.21 -6.03
C LEU A 275 -9.49 15.68 -5.66
N ASP A 276 -9.20 16.04 -4.40
CA ASP A 276 -9.14 17.44 -3.98
C ASP A 276 -7.88 18.15 -4.52
N GLN A 277 -7.85 19.47 -4.38
CA GLN A 277 -6.71 20.32 -4.80
C GLN A 277 -5.56 20.34 -3.80
N GLU A 278 -5.77 19.69 -2.65
CA GLU A 278 -4.81 19.38 -1.59
C GLU A 278 -4.99 17.89 -1.26
N ILE A 279 -4.11 17.04 -1.77
CA ILE A 279 -4.22 15.59 -1.72
C ILE A 279 -2.84 14.93 -1.65
N PHE A 280 -2.74 13.90 -0.82
CA PHE A 280 -1.61 13.00 -0.83
C PHE A 280 -1.99 11.65 -1.46
N ILE A 281 -1.20 11.20 -2.43
CA ILE A 281 -1.43 9.96 -3.18
C ILE A 281 -0.30 8.98 -2.85
N GLU A 282 -0.67 7.78 -2.40
CA GLU A 282 0.28 6.71 -2.06
C GLU A 282 0.01 5.49 -2.93
N LEU A 283 1.01 5.08 -3.73
CA LEU A 283 0.99 3.85 -4.49
C LEU A 283 1.61 2.72 -3.66
N LYS A 284 0.84 1.66 -3.44
CA LYS A 284 1.32 0.44 -2.76
C LYS A 284 1.24 -0.77 -3.64
N ASP A 285 2.23 -1.65 -3.53
CA ASP A 285 2.19 -2.96 -4.14
C ASP A 285 1.28 -3.95 -3.38
N ALA A 286 1.15 -5.16 -3.92
CA ALA A 286 0.34 -6.21 -3.30
C ALA A 286 0.88 -6.70 -1.95
N ALA A 287 2.16 -6.42 -1.65
CA ALA A 287 2.79 -6.74 -0.37
C ALA A 287 2.58 -5.65 0.70
N GLY A 288 1.92 -4.54 0.34
CA GLY A 288 1.71 -3.38 1.20
C GLY A 288 2.92 -2.44 1.25
N GLN A 289 3.94 -2.69 0.43
CA GLN A 289 5.10 -1.80 0.34
C GLN A 289 4.69 -0.52 -0.38
N ARG A 290 5.09 0.63 0.17
CA ARG A 290 5.03 1.92 -0.52
C ARG A 290 6.00 1.89 -1.69
N ILE A 291 5.47 2.13 -2.89
CA ILE A 291 6.23 2.11 -4.14
C ILE A 291 6.53 3.52 -4.62
N ASP A 292 5.56 4.41 -4.53
CA ASP A 292 5.72 5.81 -4.91
C ASP A 292 4.72 6.68 -4.15
N THR A 293 5.05 7.94 -3.97
CA THR A 293 4.19 8.94 -3.35
C THR A 293 4.15 10.23 -4.16
N LEU A 294 3.08 10.98 -3.96
CA LEU A 294 2.91 12.31 -4.53
C LEU A 294 2.00 13.13 -3.63
N GLU A 295 2.51 14.24 -3.12
CA GLU A 295 1.71 15.31 -2.56
C GLU A 295 1.39 16.37 -3.64
N ILE A 296 0.11 16.69 -3.77
CA ILE A 296 -0.39 17.81 -4.56
C ILE A 296 -1.05 18.82 -3.63
N GLY A 297 -0.65 20.10 -3.71
CA GLY A 297 -1.02 21.10 -2.71
C GLY A 297 -0.03 21.11 -1.54
N ASP A 298 -0.46 21.59 -0.38
CA ASP A 298 0.36 21.76 0.83
C ASP A 298 -0.58 22.03 2.03
N ASP A 299 -0.45 21.48 3.24
CA ASP A 299 0.49 20.50 3.83
C ASP A 299 -0.27 19.23 4.32
N PHE A 300 -0.88 18.45 3.41
CA PHE A 300 -1.81 17.39 3.83
C PHE A 300 -1.12 16.36 4.74
N GLU A 301 0.14 16.03 4.44
CA GLU A 301 0.97 15.10 5.23
C GLU A 301 1.49 15.70 6.54
N ARG A 302 1.41 17.04 6.69
CA ARG A 302 1.89 17.82 7.85
C ARG A 302 3.39 17.65 8.14
N ASP A 303 4.19 17.39 7.12
CA ASP A 303 5.64 17.21 7.21
C ASP A 303 6.44 18.48 6.82
N GLY A 304 5.79 19.46 6.21
CA GLY A 304 5.95 20.88 6.51
C GLY A 304 5.82 21.83 5.32
N ASP A 305 5.12 22.95 5.51
CA ASP A 305 4.75 23.94 4.47
C ASP A 305 5.69 24.03 3.25
N GLY A 306 5.15 23.67 2.10
CA GLY A 306 5.61 24.01 0.78
C GLY A 306 6.55 22.98 0.20
N ASP A 307 6.22 21.70 0.36
CA ASP A 307 6.86 20.51 -0.19
C ASP A 307 6.02 19.78 -1.25
N GLY A 308 4.70 19.92 -1.25
CA GLY A 308 3.88 19.37 -2.32
C GLY A 308 3.96 20.12 -3.66
N ALA A 309 3.51 19.44 -4.72
CA ALA A 309 3.49 19.91 -6.10
C ALA A 309 2.16 20.62 -6.45
N PRO A 310 2.13 21.53 -7.43
CA PRO A 310 3.24 22.15 -8.12
C PRO A 310 3.75 23.40 -7.38
N GLN A 311 5.02 23.76 -7.57
CA GLN A 311 5.59 24.98 -6.98
C GLN A 311 5.05 26.27 -7.65
N GLU A 312 3.88 26.75 -7.23
CA GLU A 312 3.35 28.08 -7.62
C GLU A 312 3.38 29.07 -6.45
N GLY A 313 4.59 29.35 -5.94
CA GLY A 313 4.84 30.47 -5.03
C GLY A 313 4.34 30.24 -3.60
N ARG A 314 5.16 30.66 -2.64
CA ARG A 314 4.85 30.53 -1.20
C ARG A 314 3.51 31.19 -0.86
N GLY A 315 2.49 30.38 -0.51
CA GLY A 315 1.33 30.82 0.26
C GLY A 315 -0.04 30.92 -0.44
N SER A 316 -0.34 30.12 -1.48
CA SER A 316 -1.74 29.93 -1.92
C SER A 316 -1.97 28.57 -2.58
N GLY A 317 -1.78 27.50 -1.79
CA GLY A 317 -1.98 26.10 -2.15
C GLY A 317 -3.34 25.81 -2.78
N THR A 318 -3.40 25.83 -4.10
CA THR A 318 -4.43 25.13 -4.86
C THR A 318 -3.79 24.66 -6.15
N ALA A 319 -3.83 23.37 -6.42
CA ALA A 319 -3.47 22.84 -7.73
C ALA A 319 -4.59 23.06 -8.79
N ALA A 320 -5.50 24.02 -8.56
CA ALA A 320 -6.53 24.47 -9.50
C ALA A 320 -5.96 24.90 -10.85
N SER A 321 -6.64 24.53 -11.93
CA SER A 321 -6.21 24.78 -13.30
C SER A 321 -7.14 25.77 -13.98
N THR A 322 -6.59 26.55 -14.91
CA THR A 322 -7.34 27.64 -15.56
C THR A 322 -7.60 27.36 -17.04
N SER A 323 -6.93 26.37 -17.61
CA SER A 323 -7.04 25.98 -19.01
C SER A 323 -6.48 24.57 -19.26
N PRO A 324 -6.70 23.99 -20.45
CA PRO A 324 -6.10 22.70 -20.81
C PRO A 324 -4.57 22.67 -20.86
N VAL A 325 -3.88 23.83 -20.82
CA VAL A 325 -2.41 23.85 -20.88
C VAL A 325 -1.73 23.73 -19.52
N ASP A 326 -2.49 23.81 -18.44
CA ASP A 326 -2.05 23.74 -17.04
C ASP A 326 -2.91 22.77 -16.21
N GLU A 327 -3.64 21.85 -16.85
CA GLU A 327 -4.59 20.94 -16.17
C GLU A 327 -3.94 19.73 -15.47
N ALA A 328 -2.75 19.33 -15.89
CA ALA A 328 -2.06 18.17 -15.34
C ALA A 328 -0.88 18.57 -14.46
N VAL A 329 -0.72 17.87 -13.35
CA VAL A 329 0.49 17.85 -12.52
C VAL A 329 1.27 16.59 -12.91
N ALA A 330 2.42 16.76 -13.56
CA ALA A 330 3.11 15.67 -14.24
C ALA A 330 4.60 15.61 -13.90
N ARG A 331 5.13 14.39 -13.72
CA ARG A 331 6.56 14.13 -13.56
C ARG A 331 7.31 14.63 -14.80
N PHE A 332 8.34 15.44 -14.60
CA PHE A 332 9.13 16.04 -15.65
C PHE A 332 10.62 16.15 -15.26
N PRO A 333 11.52 15.38 -15.90
CA PRO A 333 11.28 14.51 -17.06
C PRO A 333 10.39 13.30 -16.77
N ASN A 334 9.81 12.70 -17.82
CA ASN A 334 8.90 11.56 -17.68
C ASN A 334 9.49 10.43 -16.81
N GLY A 335 8.71 9.93 -15.85
CA GLY A 335 9.11 8.85 -14.97
C GLY A 335 10.31 9.13 -14.07
N THR A 336 10.77 10.39 -13.98
CA THR A 336 11.89 10.75 -13.09
C THR A 336 11.39 10.96 -11.68
N ASP A 337 12.11 10.39 -10.73
CA ASP A 337 11.82 10.46 -9.31
C ASP A 337 13.12 10.67 -8.53
N SER A 338 13.10 11.69 -7.68
CA SER A 338 14.24 12.12 -6.87
C SER A 338 14.22 11.54 -5.44
N ASP A 339 13.19 10.79 -5.05
CA ASP A 339 13.16 9.91 -3.87
C ASP A 339 12.69 8.49 -4.19
N PRO A 340 13.35 7.77 -5.13
CA PRO A 340 12.88 6.45 -5.59
C PRO A 340 12.97 5.33 -4.55
N ALA A 341 13.48 5.63 -3.35
CA ALA A 341 13.52 4.69 -2.24
C ALA A 341 12.37 4.92 -1.25
N GLU A 342 11.55 5.96 -1.45
CA GLU A 342 10.43 6.35 -0.57
C GLU A 342 10.89 6.51 0.88
N THR A 343 12.05 7.15 1.06
CA THR A 343 12.71 7.27 2.37
C THR A 343 12.38 8.58 3.09
N ASN A 344 11.72 9.52 2.39
CA ASN A 344 11.50 10.89 2.81
C ASN A 344 12.81 11.65 3.12
N GLU A 345 13.95 11.18 2.59
CA GLU A 345 15.24 11.88 2.73
C GLU A 345 15.23 13.20 1.93
N ASN A 346 14.49 13.25 0.82
CA ASN A 346 14.31 14.44 -0.01
C ASN A 346 12.88 14.98 0.10
N ARG A 347 12.61 15.77 1.13
CA ARG A 347 11.32 16.45 1.37
C ARG A 347 10.88 17.47 0.30
N MET A 348 11.58 17.56 -0.82
CA MET A 348 11.19 18.42 -1.93
C MET A 348 11.05 17.60 -3.22
N ALA A 349 10.96 16.27 -3.12
CA ALA A 349 10.90 15.38 -4.27
C ALA A 349 9.75 15.79 -5.21
N ASP A 350 8.53 15.94 -4.68
CA ASP A 350 7.37 16.33 -5.46
C ASP A 350 7.55 17.67 -6.18
N GLN A 351 8.12 18.69 -5.52
CA GLN A 351 8.40 19.97 -6.17
C GLN A 351 9.45 19.91 -7.27
N LEU A 352 10.44 19.03 -7.10
CA LEU A 352 11.54 18.88 -8.05
C LEU A 352 11.08 18.10 -9.27
N ASP A 353 10.24 17.10 -9.05
CA ASP A 353 9.88 16.11 -10.06
C ASP A 353 8.62 16.51 -10.82
N PHE A 354 7.69 17.28 -10.25
CA PHE A 354 6.40 17.59 -10.89
C PHE A 354 6.23 19.03 -11.34
N ARG A 355 5.49 19.22 -12.45
CA ARG A 355 5.16 20.54 -13.01
C ARG A 355 3.74 20.56 -13.58
N LYS A 356 3.12 21.76 -13.60
CA LYS A 356 1.89 21.97 -14.36
C LYS A 356 2.15 21.98 -15.86
N ARG A 357 1.30 21.28 -16.62
CA ARG A 357 1.37 21.20 -18.08
C ARG A 357 0.04 20.77 -18.72
N SER A 358 0.07 20.65 -20.04
CA SER A 358 -1.00 19.96 -20.79
C SER A 358 -0.88 18.46 -20.55
N ALA A 359 -2.02 17.80 -20.37
CA ALA A 359 -2.11 16.35 -20.20
C ALA A 359 -1.48 15.56 -21.35
N THR A 360 -0.71 14.52 -21.02
CA THR A 360 0.00 13.62 -21.96
C THR A 360 -0.39 12.15 -21.79
N ILE A 361 -1.68 11.92 -21.57
CA ILE A 361 -2.28 10.60 -21.31
C ILE A 361 -1.77 9.47 -22.23
N LEU A 362 -1.28 8.39 -21.61
CA LEU A 362 -0.69 7.19 -22.19
C LEU A 362 0.57 7.42 -23.04
N THR A 363 1.26 8.54 -22.86
CA THR A 363 2.46 8.94 -23.60
C THR A 363 3.48 9.64 -22.70
N SER A 364 4.66 9.94 -23.23
CA SER A 364 5.70 10.58 -22.42
C SER A 364 5.36 12.03 -22.08
N ASN A 365 5.56 12.39 -20.82
CA ASN A 365 5.54 13.78 -20.37
C ASN A 365 6.66 14.63 -21.02
N ASP A 366 7.60 14.06 -21.75
CA ASP A 366 8.59 14.85 -22.50
C ASP A 366 8.05 15.35 -23.86
N GLU A 367 6.87 14.86 -24.29
CA GLU A 367 6.29 15.28 -25.56
C GLU A 367 5.94 16.78 -25.58
N GLY A 368 6.31 17.45 -26.68
CA GLY A 368 6.02 18.87 -26.89
C GLY A 368 7.05 19.86 -26.34
N ASP A 369 8.07 19.39 -25.61
CA ASP A 369 9.21 20.25 -25.24
C ASP A 369 10.17 20.42 -26.43
N ALA A 370 10.75 21.61 -26.53
CA ALA A 370 11.74 21.93 -27.56
C ALA A 370 13.09 22.21 -26.90
N GLU A 371 14.10 21.43 -27.24
CA GLU A 371 15.45 21.62 -26.71
C GLU A 371 16.03 22.97 -27.16
N PRO A 372 16.86 23.65 -26.34
CA PRO A 372 17.53 24.89 -26.73
C PRO A 372 18.33 24.71 -28.03
N GLY A 373 17.80 25.25 -29.14
CA GLY A 373 18.40 25.17 -30.47
C GLY A 373 17.57 24.43 -31.53
N GLU A 374 16.37 23.97 -31.20
CA GLU A 374 15.46 23.29 -32.14
C GLU A 374 14.68 24.21 -33.10
N ILE A 375 15.08 25.49 -33.23
CA ILE A 375 14.54 26.46 -34.23
C ILE A 375 15.61 27.14 -35.07
#